data_AF-A0A4Q2X412-F1
#
_entry.id   AF-A0A4Q2X412-F1
#
_cell.length_a   1.000
_cell.length_b   1.000
_cell.length_c   1.000
_cell.angle_alpha   90.00
_cell.angle_beta   90.00
_cell.angle_gamma   90.00
#
_symmetry.space_group_name_H-M   'P 1'
#
loop_
_entity.id
_entity.type
_entity.pdbx_description
1 polymer ?
#
loop_
_entity_poly.entity_id
_entity_poly.type
_entity_poly.pdbx_seq_one_letter_code
_entity_poly.pdbx_strand_id
1 'polypeptide(L)'
;MSAELERYLNDHLAGSASAIITIRHLVETLDDSEARDFFVKLEEEVEKDRALLEKLLTSAGMEVTTMIQVAGEVTGRVGFFKLLWEGFQPGSLGLFEGLELLCLGIQGKRLLWVAMQEIAPWFPEWNDMDFAKLELEAIRQRDGVEAWRVEAARDTLPDIERRAAAAERANAV
;
A
#
# COMPACT_ATOMS: atom_id res chain seq x y z
N MET A 1 -22.92 16.66 7.09
CA MET A 1 -21.75 15.82 7.42
C MET A 1 -20.52 16.68 7.59
N SER A 2 -19.56 16.23 8.37
CA SER A 2 -18.35 17.01 8.68
C SER A 2 -17.39 16.94 7.48
N ALA A 3 -16.90 18.09 7.03
CA ALA A 3 -15.95 18.19 5.91
C ALA A 3 -14.66 17.38 6.17
N GLU A 4 -14.37 17.08 7.43
CA GLU A 4 -13.20 16.32 7.88
C GLU A 4 -13.27 14.84 7.51
N LEU A 5 -14.43 14.18 7.66
CA LEU A 5 -14.58 12.77 7.30
C LEU A 5 -14.50 12.58 5.79
N GLU A 6 -15.21 13.40 5.03
CA GLU A 6 -15.16 13.36 3.56
C GLU A 6 -13.72 13.57 3.06
N ARG A 7 -13.01 14.56 3.59
CA ARG A 7 -11.58 14.77 3.28
C ARG A 7 -10.74 13.56 3.66
N TYR A 8 -10.94 12.99 4.85
CA TYR A 8 -10.17 11.84 5.33
C TYR A 8 -10.36 10.60 4.44
N LEU A 9 -11.59 10.27 4.05
CA LEU A 9 -11.87 9.14 3.16
C LEU A 9 -11.32 9.39 1.75
N ASN A 10 -11.42 10.62 1.24
CA ASN A 10 -10.84 10.98 -0.05
C ASN A 10 -9.30 10.96 -0.05
N ASP A 11 -8.64 11.34 1.04
CA ASP A 11 -7.18 11.21 1.20
C ASP A 11 -6.75 9.73 1.11
N HIS A 12 -7.48 8.82 1.74
CA HIS A 12 -7.24 7.37 1.62
C HIS A 12 -7.57 6.84 0.23
N LEU A 13 -8.60 7.38 -0.43
CA LEU A 13 -8.93 7.03 -1.81
C LEU A 13 -7.84 7.46 -2.80
N ALA A 14 -7.21 8.61 -2.59
CA ALA A 14 -6.03 9.01 -3.36
C ALA A 14 -4.85 8.07 -3.09
N GLY A 15 -4.61 7.72 -1.82
CA GLY A 15 -3.57 6.78 -1.42
C GLY A 15 -3.71 5.39 -2.05
N SER A 16 -4.93 4.84 -2.11
CA SER A 16 -5.17 3.52 -2.73
C SER A 16 -4.87 3.50 -4.22
N ALA A 17 -5.14 4.60 -4.93
CA ALA A 17 -4.79 4.71 -6.34
C ALA A 17 -3.27 4.75 -6.57
N SER A 18 -2.52 5.46 -5.71
CA SER A 18 -1.06 5.39 -5.72
C SER A 18 -0.55 3.97 -5.45
N ALA A 19 -1.14 3.26 -4.49
CA ALA A 19 -0.77 1.88 -4.18
C ALA A 19 -1.00 0.92 -5.37
N ILE A 20 -2.15 1.00 -6.06
CA ILE A 20 -2.43 0.18 -7.25
C ILE A 20 -1.39 0.41 -8.34
N ILE A 21 -1.02 1.66 -8.59
CA ILE A 21 0.01 2.01 -9.56
C ILE A 21 1.37 1.40 -9.17
N THR A 22 1.75 1.49 -7.89
CA THR A 22 2.99 0.87 -7.38
C THR A 22 2.96 -0.65 -7.52
N ILE A 23 1.85 -1.31 -7.19
CA ILE A 23 1.68 -2.76 -7.28
C ILE A 23 1.80 -3.24 -8.73
N ARG A 24 1.12 -2.57 -9.67
CA ARG A 24 1.24 -2.88 -11.11
C ARG A 24 2.68 -2.83 -11.58
N HIS A 25 3.40 -1.81 -11.17
CA HIS A 25 4.81 -1.67 -11.52
C HIS A 25 5.69 -2.79 -10.92
N LEU A 26 5.40 -3.23 -9.69
CA LEU A 26 6.06 -4.40 -9.08
C LEU A 26 5.78 -5.67 -9.89
N VAL A 27 4.54 -5.89 -10.30
CA VAL A 27 4.15 -7.05 -11.14
C VAL A 27 4.89 -7.03 -12.49
N GLU A 28 5.10 -5.86 -13.07
CA GLU A 28 5.84 -5.69 -14.34
C GLU A 28 7.35 -5.88 -14.19
N THR A 29 7.91 -5.55 -13.02
CA THR A 29 9.37 -5.47 -12.81
C THR A 29 9.97 -6.71 -12.17
N LEU A 30 9.19 -7.44 -11.36
CA LEU A 30 9.68 -8.64 -10.67
C LEU A 30 9.71 -9.83 -11.63
N ASP A 31 10.84 -10.53 -11.69
CA ASP A 31 11.00 -11.77 -12.46
C ASP A 31 10.53 -13.01 -11.67
N ASP A 32 10.47 -12.93 -10.34
CA ASP A 32 10.06 -14.03 -9.47
C ASP A 32 8.55 -14.30 -9.61
N SER A 33 8.18 -15.54 -9.96
CA SER A 33 6.79 -15.92 -10.21
C SER A 33 5.93 -15.89 -8.95
N GLU A 34 6.48 -16.26 -7.79
CA GLU A 34 5.73 -16.26 -6.53
C GLU A 34 5.46 -14.82 -6.07
N ALA A 35 6.45 -13.94 -6.22
CA ALA A 35 6.30 -12.51 -5.96
C ALA A 35 5.23 -11.90 -6.86
N ARG A 36 5.28 -12.17 -8.17
CA ARG A 36 4.27 -11.68 -9.12
C ARG A 36 2.87 -12.14 -8.76
N ASP A 37 2.67 -13.43 -8.51
CA ASP A 37 1.36 -13.98 -8.14
C ASP A 37 0.83 -13.34 -6.85
N PHE A 38 1.70 -13.13 -5.87
CA PHE A 38 1.35 -12.40 -4.65
C PHE A 38 0.89 -10.96 -4.95
N PHE A 39 1.64 -10.20 -5.75
CA PHE A 39 1.32 -8.80 -6.03
C PHE A 39 0.08 -8.64 -6.92
N VAL A 40 -0.16 -9.56 -7.87
CA VAL A 40 -1.42 -9.59 -8.64
C VAL A 40 -2.61 -9.77 -7.70
N LYS A 41 -2.53 -10.73 -6.77
CA LYS A 41 -3.59 -10.93 -5.79
C LYS A 41 -3.77 -9.71 -4.88
N LEU A 42 -2.66 -9.11 -4.43
CA LEU A 42 -2.71 -7.90 -3.61
C LEU A 42 -3.39 -6.73 -4.35
N GLU A 43 -3.12 -6.57 -5.65
CA GLU A 43 -3.79 -5.57 -6.49
C GLU A 43 -5.30 -5.75 -6.45
N GLU A 44 -5.80 -6.97 -6.70
CA GLU A 44 -7.23 -7.28 -6.68
C GLU A 44 -7.87 -7.00 -5.32
N GLU A 45 -7.17 -7.29 -4.23
CA GLU A 45 -7.66 -7.01 -2.88
C GLU A 45 -7.70 -5.50 -2.59
N VAL A 46 -6.68 -4.75 -3.00
CA VAL A 46 -6.65 -3.27 -2.85
C VAL A 46 -7.73 -2.61 -3.72
N GLU A 47 -8.00 -3.12 -4.92
CA GLU A 47 -9.11 -2.64 -5.75
C GLU A 47 -10.47 -2.89 -5.11
N LYS A 48 -10.67 -4.04 -4.46
CA LYS A 48 -11.90 -4.32 -3.69
C LYS A 48 -12.06 -3.38 -2.51
N ASP A 49 -11.00 -3.16 -1.74
CA ASP A 49 -11.00 -2.20 -0.63
C ASP A 49 -11.30 -0.78 -1.08
N ARG A 50 -10.74 -0.38 -2.23
CA ARG A 50 -11.01 0.91 -2.87
C ARG A 50 -12.50 1.05 -3.22
N ALA A 51 -13.08 0.03 -3.86
CA ALA A 51 -14.50 0.05 -4.21
C ALA A 51 -15.41 0.12 -2.97
N LEU A 52 -15.03 -0.53 -1.87
CA LEU A 52 -15.71 -0.40 -0.59
C LEU A 52 -15.61 1.03 -0.04
N LEU A 53 -14.45 1.66 -0.11
CA LEU A 53 -14.27 3.06 0.33
C LEU A 53 -15.14 4.04 -0.48
N GLU A 54 -15.24 3.84 -1.80
CA GLU A 54 -16.16 4.61 -2.66
C GLU A 54 -17.63 4.37 -2.27
N LYS A 55 -18.00 3.14 -1.90
CA LYS A 55 -19.33 2.82 -1.37
C LYS A 55 -19.59 3.53 -0.03
N LEU A 56 -18.62 3.61 0.88
CA LEU A 56 -18.78 4.33 2.15
C LEU A 56 -19.06 5.81 1.93
N LEU A 57 -18.28 6.46 1.07
CA LEU A 57 -18.49 7.87 0.69
C LEU A 57 -19.90 8.08 0.10
N THR A 58 -20.25 7.32 -0.93
CA THR A 58 -21.52 7.49 -1.65
C THR A 58 -22.74 7.16 -0.79
N SER A 59 -22.70 6.10 0.02
CA SER A 59 -23.80 5.73 0.92
C SER A 59 -24.02 6.76 2.03
N ALA A 60 -22.96 7.41 2.49
CA ALA A 60 -23.04 8.50 3.46
C ALA A 60 -23.41 9.85 2.81
N GLY A 61 -23.62 9.92 1.50
CA GLY A 61 -23.95 11.15 0.77
C GLY A 61 -22.77 12.13 0.62
N MET A 62 -21.54 11.63 0.70
CA MET A 62 -20.30 12.38 0.52
C MET A 62 -19.81 12.30 -0.92
N GLU A 63 -19.05 13.31 -1.35
CA GLU A 63 -18.51 13.34 -2.71
C GLU A 63 -17.25 12.47 -2.84
N VAL A 64 -17.19 11.70 -3.92
CA VAL A 64 -16.01 10.93 -4.32
C VAL A 64 -15.13 11.82 -5.19
N THR A 65 -13.96 12.18 -4.67
CA THR A 65 -12.96 12.95 -5.40
C THR A 65 -12.13 12.02 -6.27
N THR A 66 -12.07 12.30 -7.57
CA THR A 66 -11.25 11.53 -8.51
C THR A 66 -9.76 11.86 -8.36
N MET A 67 -8.91 10.89 -8.68
CA MET A 67 -7.45 11.06 -8.73
C MET A 67 -7.00 12.28 -9.54
N ILE A 68 -7.71 12.61 -10.63
CA ILE A 68 -7.40 13.76 -11.49
C ILE A 68 -7.67 15.09 -10.77
N GLN A 69 -8.71 15.15 -9.94
CA GLN A 69 -9.01 16.34 -9.13
C GLN A 69 -7.95 16.57 -8.04
N VAL A 70 -7.43 15.49 -7.42
CA VAL A 70 -6.36 15.58 -6.41
C VAL A 70 -4.98 15.88 -7.04
N ALA A 71 -4.68 15.33 -8.22
CA ALA A 71 -3.43 15.58 -8.93
C ALA A 71 -3.30 17.06 -9.39
N GLY A 72 -4.43 17.74 -9.64
CA GLY A 72 -4.47 19.17 -9.94
C GLY A 72 -4.11 20.09 -8.77
N GLU A 73 -4.25 19.62 -7.52
CA GLU A 73 -3.99 20.40 -6.31
C GLU A 73 -2.65 20.07 -5.62
N VAL A 74 -2.03 18.93 -5.96
CA VAL A 74 -0.76 18.50 -5.34
C VAL A 74 0.35 18.28 -6.38
N THR A 75 0.84 19.39 -6.93
CA THR A 75 2.04 19.44 -7.80
C THR A 75 3.27 18.77 -7.16
N GLY A 76 3.32 18.63 -5.83
CA GLY A 76 4.43 18.03 -5.09
C GLY A 76 4.48 16.49 -5.03
N ARG A 77 3.36 15.78 -5.19
CA ARG A 77 3.33 14.31 -5.03
C ARG A 77 3.91 13.59 -6.26
N VAL A 78 3.63 14.10 -7.46
CA VAL A 78 4.11 13.50 -8.73
C VAL A 78 5.64 13.49 -8.83
N GLY A 79 6.32 14.49 -8.28
CA GLY A 79 7.79 14.55 -8.25
C GLY A 79 8.44 13.51 -7.34
N PHE A 80 7.80 13.18 -6.21
CA PHE A 80 8.26 12.13 -5.29
C PHE A 80 8.08 10.73 -5.89
N PHE A 81 6.93 10.46 -6.52
CA PHE A 81 6.68 9.17 -7.19
C PHE A 81 7.59 8.96 -8.41
N LYS A 82 7.95 10.02 -9.14
CA LYS A 82 8.89 9.93 -10.28
C LYS A 82 10.33 9.58 -9.88
N LEU A 83 10.75 9.97 -8.67
CA LEU A 83 12.06 9.59 -8.12
C LEU A 83 12.10 8.13 -7.63
N LEU A 84 10.98 7.62 -7.11
CA LEU A 84 10.87 6.21 -6.69
C LEU A 84 10.94 5.22 -7.87
N TRP A 85 10.44 5.60 -9.06
CA TRP A 85 10.36 4.71 -10.22
C TRP A 85 11.69 4.36 -10.89
N GLU A 86 12.75 5.16 -10.74
CA GLU A 86 14.05 4.89 -11.39
C GLU A 86 14.82 3.71 -10.76
N GLY A 87 14.26 3.02 -9.75
CA GLY A 87 14.97 1.99 -9.00
C GLY A 87 14.12 0.85 -8.46
N PHE A 88 13.13 0.32 -9.19
CA PHE A 88 12.36 -0.87 -8.74
C PHE A 88 12.97 -2.22 -9.16
N GLN A 89 14.22 -2.21 -9.61
CA GLN A 89 14.89 -3.44 -10.05
C GLN A 89 15.30 -4.33 -8.86
N PRO A 90 15.37 -5.65 -9.03
CA PRO A 90 15.89 -6.54 -7.99
C PRO A 90 17.24 -6.05 -7.44
N GLY A 91 17.36 -6.00 -6.11
CA GLY A 91 18.57 -5.56 -5.40
C GLY A 91 18.82 -4.04 -5.40
N SER A 92 17.90 -3.22 -5.89
CA SER A 92 18.03 -1.75 -5.85
C SER A 92 17.26 -1.07 -4.70
N LEU A 93 17.74 0.11 -4.29
CA LEU A 93 17.17 0.86 -3.16
C LEU A 93 15.71 1.26 -3.38
N GLY A 94 15.34 1.62 -4.61
CA GLY A 94 13.96 2.02 -4.90
C GLY A 94 12.95 0.89 -4.74
N LEU A 95 13.33 -0.38 -4.96
CA LEU A 95 12.47 -1.54 -4.73
C LEU A 95 12.18 -1.68 -3.24
N PHE A 96 13.22 -1.57 -2.40
CA PHE A 96 13.07 -1.59 -0.95
C PHE A 96 12.19 -0.42 -0.46
N GLU A 97 12.47 0.80 -0.90
CA GLU A 97 11.70 2.00 -0.51
C GLU A 97 10.25 1.95 -1.02
N GLY A 98 10.03 1.38 -2.21
CA GLY A 98 8.72 1.15 -2.79
C GLY A 98 7.86 0.19 -1.98
N LEU A 99 8.45 -0.95 -1.59
CA LEU A 99 7.81 -1.93 -0.70
C LEU A 99 7.58 -1.35 0.70
N GLU A 100 8.48 -0.51 1.20
CA GLU A 100 8.30 0.21 2.47
C GLU A 100 7.12 1.18 2.42
N LEU A 101 7.03 1.99 1.36
CA LEU A 101 5.91 2.89 1.16
C LEU A 101 4.58 2.13 1.05
N LEU A 102 4.57 0.97 0.37
CA LEU A 102 3.39 0.12 0.28
C LEU A 102 2.99 -0.46 1.65
N CYS A 103 3.94 -0.94 2.45
CA CYS A 103 3.70 -1.36 3.84
C CYS A 103 3.08 -0.23 4.68
N LEU A 104 3.60 0.99 4.57
CA LEU A 104 3.05 2.17 5.28
C LEU A 104 1.64 2.51 4.79
N GLY A 105 1.39 2.44 3.47
CA GLY A 105 0.08 2.67 2.88
C GLY A 105 -0.96 1.66 3.36
N ILE A 106 -0.62 0.37 3.40
CA ILE A 106 -1.51 -0.68 3.91
C ILE A 106 -1.75 -0.52 5.42
N GLN A 107 -0.73 -0.14 6.19
CA GLN A 107 -0.91 0.21 7.60
C GLN A 107 -1.82 1.43 7.77
N GLY A 108 -1.74 2.43 6.89
CA GLY A 108 -2.69 3.55 6.82
C GLY A 108 -4.13 3.08 6.56
N LYS A 109 -4.32 2.17 5.60
CA LYS A 109 -5.62 1.53 5.32
C LYS A 109 -6.16 0.76 6.54
N ARG A 110 -5.31 0.04 7.27
CA ARG A 110 -5.71 -0.62 8.51
C ARG A 110 -6.25 0.39 9.53
N LEU A 111 -5.54 1.50 9.74
CA LEU A 111 -5.97 2.56 10.67
C LEU A 111 -7.29 3.20 10.24
N LEU A 112 -7.51 3.35 8.93
CA LEU A 112 -8.81 3.75 8.39
C LEU A 112 -9.91 2.78 8.83
N TRP A 113 -9.75 1.48 8.65
CA TRP A 113 -10.79 0.50 9.02
C TRP A 113 -11.09 0.47 10.51
N VAL A 114 -10.07 0.60 11.36
CA VAL A 114 -10.27 0.77 12.81
C VAL A 114 -11.09 2.03 13.10
N ALA A 115 -10.74 3.17 12.48
CA ALA A 115 -11.50 4.40 12.69
C ALA A 115 -12.95 4.29 12.18
N MET A 116 -13.19 3.62 11.06
CA MET A 116 -14.54 3.39 10.52
C MET A 116 -15.37 2.51 11.45
N GLN A 117 -14.76 1.47 12.05
CA GLN A 117 -15.42 0.64 13.05
C GLN A 117 -15.90 1.45 14.26
N GLU A 118 -15.05 2.33 14.78
CA GLU A 118 -15.38 3.17 15.94
C GLU A 118 -16.52 4.15 15.61
N ILE A 119 -16.57 4.66 14.38
CA ILE A 119 -17.60 5.64 13.99
C ILE A 119 -18.86 5.04 13.36
N ALA A 120 -18.85 3.75 13.00
CA ALA A 120 -19.97 3.06 12.37
C ALA A 120 -21.33 3.24 13.09
N PRO A 121 -21.43 3.31 14.44
CA PRO A 121 -22.70 3.55 15.12
C PRO A 121 -23.41 4.86 14.73
N TRP A 122 -22.70 5.83 14.16
CA TRP A 122 -23.26 7.10 13.67
C TRP A 122 -23.64 7.09 12.18
N PHE A 123 -23.38 5.98 11.48
CA PHE A 123 -23.65 5.81 10.04
C PHE A 123 -24.48 4.54 9.80
N PRO A 124 -25.82 4.58 10.00
CA PRO A 124 -26.71 3.44 9.78
C PRO A 124 -26.61 2.81 8.38
N GLU A 125 -26.23 3.60 7.38
CA GLU A 125 -25.97 3.20 5.99
C GLU A 125 -24.76 2.26 5.82
N TRP A 126 -23.89 2.11 6.83
CA TRP A 126 -22.72 1.23 6.82
C TRP A 126 -22.96 -0.10 7.57
N ASN A 127 -24.21 -0.46 7.85
CA ASN A 127 -24.57 -1.62 8.65
C ASN A 127 -24.16 -2.99 8.05
N ASP A 128 -23.84 -3.05 6.76
CA ASP A 128 -23.41 -4.24 6.04
C ASP A 128 -21.88 -4.36 5.93
N MET A 129 -21.14 -3.44 6.55
CA MET A 129 -19.68 -3.41 6.55
C MET A 129 -19.09 -4.21 7.71
N ASP A 130 -18.17 -5.13 7.39
CA ASP A 130 -17.39 -5.87 8.38
C ASP A 130 -15.99 -5.25 8.50
N PHE A 131 -15.90 -4.12 9.21
CA PHE A 131 -14.64 -3.38 9.39
C PHE A 131 -13.56 -4.20 10.13
N ALA A 132 -13.97 -5.10 11.03
CA ALA A 132 -13.04 -5.99 11.73
C ALA A 132 -12.38 -6.98 10.76
N LYS A 133 -13.15 -7.54 9.81
CA LYS A 133 -12.60 -8.37 8.75
C LYS A 133 -11.65 -7.58 7.84
N LEU A 134 -12.02 -6.35 7.46
CA LEU A 134 -11.17 -5.48 6.64
C LEU A 134 -9.86 -5.11 7.35
N GLU A 135 -9.88 -4.90 8.67
CA GLU A 135 -8.67 -4.73 9.47
C GLU A 135 -7.75 -5.96 9.37
N LEU A 136 -8.32 -7.16 9.58
CA LEU A 136 -7.56 -8.42 9.52
C LEU A 136 -6.99 -8.69 8.12
N GLU A 137 -7.71 -8.30 7.06
CA GLU A 137 -7.22 -8.36 5.68
C GLU A 137 -6.03 -7.41 5.48
N ALA A 138 -6.13 -6.17 5.94
CA ALA A 138 -5.02 -5.21 5.87
C ALA A 138 -3.77 -5.69 6.64
N ILE A 139 -3.94 -6.34 7.80
CA ILE A 139 -2.82 -6.97 8.53
C ILE A 139 -2.12 -8.02 7.66
N ARG A 140 -2.90 -8.97 7.09
CA ARG A 140 -2.34 -10.04 6.24
C ARG A 140 -1.62 -9.50 5.01
N GLN A 141 -2.20 -8.50 4.37
CA GLN A 141 -1.59 -7.85 3.20
C GLN A 141 -0.26 -7.19 3.56
N ARG A 142 -0.22 -6.43 4.68
CA ARG A 142 1.01 -5.78 5.14
C ARG A 142 2.08 -6.81 5.46
N ASP A 143 1.73 -7.89 6.13
CA ASP A 143 2.69 -8.94 6.48
C ASP A 143 3.22 -9.68 5.25
N GLY A 144 2.38 -9.86 4.22
CA GLY A 144 2.82 -10.37 2.92
C GLY A 144 3.81 -9.44 2.21
N VAL A 145 3.54 -8.14 2.17
CA VAL A 145 4.48 -7.16 1.57
C VAL A 145 5.76 -7.05 2.39
N GLU A 146 5.68 -7.16 3.72
CA GLU A 146 6.84 -7.10 4.60
C GLU A 146 7.85 -8.23 4.33
N ALA A 147 7.37 -9.43 4.01
CA ALA A 147 8.25 -10.55 3.68
C ALA A 147 9.18 -10.18 2.51
N TRP A 148 8.61 -9.67 1.42
CA TRP A 148 9.37 -9.18 0.26
C TRP A 148 10.24 -7.97 0.59
N ARG A 149 9.76 -7.04 1.43
CA ARG A 149 10.54 -5.86 1.84
C ARG A 149 11.80 -6.25 2.60
N VAL A 150 11.70 -7.25 3.49
CA VAL A 150 12.85 -7.75 4.27
C VAL A 150 13.85 -8.47 3.36
N GLU A 151 13.39 -9.17 2.33
CA GLU A 151 14.27 -9.75 1.31
C GLU A 151 15.00 -8.67 0.52
N ALA A 152 14.26 -7.68 0.00
CA ALA A 152 14.86 -6.53 -0.69
C ALA A 152 15.87 -5.79 0.20
N ALA A 153 15.60 -5.66 1.50
CA ALA A 153 16.53 -5.06 2.46
C ALA A 153 17.86 -5.84 2.55
N ARG A 154 17.81 -7.19 2.55
CA ARG A 154 19.01 -8.05 2.55
C ARG A 154 19.80 -7.90 1.25
N ASP A 155 19.11 -7.72 0.15
CA ASP A 155 19.70 -7.64 -1.19
C ASP A 155 20.27 -6.26 -1.53
N THR A 156 19.84 -5.21 -0.83
CA THR A 156 20.23 -3.82 -1.11
C THR A 156 21.12 -3.22 -0.02
N LEU A 157 20.74 -3.31 1.25
CA LEU A 157 21.32 -2.46 2.30
C LEU A 157 22.76 -2.81 2.72
N PRO A 158 23.19 -4.09 2.75
CA PRO A 158 24.57 -4.42 3.08
C PRO A 158 25.53 -4.07 1.95
N ASP A 159 26.64 -3.43 2.29
CA ASP A 159 27.78 -3.26 1.39
C ASP A 159 28.43 -4.61 1.01
N ILE A 160 29.24 -4.61 -0.07
CA ILE A 160 29.87 -5.80 -0.63
C ILE A 160 30.81 -6.48 0.39
N GLU A 161 31.55 -5.70 1.17
CA GLU A 161 32.51 -6.20 2.15
C GLU A 161 31.82 -6.98 3.28
N ARG A 162 30.67 -6.47 3.75
CA ARG A 162 29.85 -7.13 4.77
C ARG A 162 29.22 -8.43 4.25
N ARG A 163 28.85 -8.51 2.97
CA ARG A 163 28.35 -9.76 2.36
C ARG A 163 29.44 -10.81 2.24
N ALA A 164 30.63 -10.43 1.76
CA ALA A 164 31.78 -11.32 1.65
C ALA A 164 32.16 -11.90 3.03
N ALA A 165 32.26 -11.04 4.04
CA ALA A 165 32.57 -11.45 5.40
C ALA A 165 31.49 -12.34 6.06
N ALA A 166 30.23 -12.27 5.60
CA ALA A 166 29.17 -13.16 6.06
C ALA A 166 29.25 -14.55 5.39
N ALA A 167 29.52 -14.60 4.08
CA ALA A 167 29.67 -15.84 3.32
C ALA A 167 30.88 -16.68 3.79
N GLU A 168 32.01 -16.03 4.08
CA GLU A 168 33.19 -16.70 4.65
C GLU A 168 32.89 -17.33 6.01
N ARG A 169 32.11 -16.66 6.86
CA ARG A 169 31.70 -17.20 8.16
C ARG A 169 30.73 -18.37 8.06
N ALA A 170 29.82 -18.36 7.08
CA ALA A 170 28.88 -19.46 6.84
C ALA A 170 29.57 -20.73 6.34
N ASN A 171 30.67 -20.59 5.59
CA ASN A 171 31.47 -21.72 5.07
C ASN A 171 32.49 -22.27 6.08
N ALA A 172 32.71 -21.58 7.20
CA ALA A 172 33.65 -21.98 8.25
C ALA A 172 33.01 -22.84 9.35
N VAL A 173 31.72 -23.15 9.24
CA VAL A 173 30.91 -23.98 10.16
C VAL A 173 30.51 -25.26 9.44
#